data_AF-A0A830EAW6-F1
#
_entry.id   AF-A0A830EAW6-F1
#
_cell.length_a   1.000
_cell.length_b   1.000
_cell.length_c   1.000
_cell.angle_alpha   90.00
_cell.angle_beta   90.00
_cell.angle_gamma   90.00
#
_symmetry.space_group_name_H-M   'P 1'
#
loop_
_entity.id
_entity.type
_entity.pdbx_description
1 polymer ?
#
loop_
_entity_poly.entity_id
_entity_poly.type
_entity_poly.pdbx_seq_one_letter_code
_entity_poly.pdbx_strand_id
1 'polypeptide(L)'
;MSRERAVDILSSLINHREVVLVDDNDVIKWVLRAMQDTSWGLDCFNDLIVLGTAYSLSKPLFTFDEELKKRAKRVGVRVLEV
;
A
#
# COMPACT_ATOMS: atom_id res chain seq x y z
N MET A 1 -19.60 -9.31 -16.33
CA MET A 1 -20.09 -8.91 -15.00
C MET A 1 -20.84 -7.59 -15.17
N SER A 2 -22.06 -7.43 -14.63
CA SER A 2 -22.82 -6.18 -14.78
C SER A 2 -22.26 -5.07 -13.88
N ARG A 3 -22.40 -3.80 -14.30
CA ARG A 3 -21.91 -2.62 -13.57
C ARG A 3 -22.47 -2.54 -12.14
N GLU A 4 -23.77 -2.80 -11.97
CA GLU A 4 -24.44 -2.78 -10.67
C GLU A 4 -23.83 -3.79 -9.70
N ARG A 5 -23.56 -5.01 -10.17
CA ARG A 5 -22.97 -6.05 -9.33
C ARG A 5 -21.53 -5.73 -8.90
N ALA A 6 -20.79 -4.98 -9.71
CA ALA A 6 -19.45 -4.49 -9.32
C ALA A 6 -19.54 -3.42 -8.22
N VAL A 7 -20.53 -2.52 -8.30
CA VAL A 7 -20.77 -1.47 -7.29
C VAL A 7 -21.18 -2.09 -5.95
N ASP A 8 -22.02 -3.12 -5.95
CA ASP A 8 -22.43 -3.81 -4.72
C ASP A 8 -21.24 -4.49 -4.02
N ILE A 9 -20.36 -5.13 -4.79
CA ILE A 9 -19.14 -5.77 -4.26
C ILE A 9 -18.22 -4.71 -3.65
N LEU A 10 -17.95 -3.62 -4.36
CA LEU A 10 -17.09 -2.53 -3.86
C LEU A 10 -17.68 -1.88 -2.59
N SER A 11 -18.99 -1.62 -2.58
CA SER A 11 -19.67 -1.05 -1.41
C SER A 11 -19.61 -1.98 -0.20
N SER A 12 -19.75 -3.28 -0.40
CA SER A 12 -19.55 -4.27 0.65
C SER A 12 -18.11 -4.24 1.18
N LEU A 13 -17.10 -4.25 0.31
CA LEU A 13 -15.68 -4.21 0.70
C LEU A 13 -15.30 -2.97 1.51
N ILE A 14 -15.80 -1.80 1.12
CA ILE A 14 -15.56 -0.53 1.82
C ILE A 14 -16.17 -0.56 3.23
N ASN A 15 -17.38 -1.10 3.38
CA ASN A 15 -18.11 -1.12 4.65
C ASN A 15 -17.71 -2.27 5.58
N HIS A 16 -17.00 -3.29 5.09
CA HIS A 16 -16.70 -4.50 5.86
C HIS A 16 -15.33 -4.48 6.57
N ARG A 17 -14.44 -3.53 6.26
CA ARG A 17 -13.11 -3.40 6.89
C ARG A 17 -12.89 -2.01 7.48
N GLU A 18 -12.09 -1.96 8.54
CA GLU A 18 -11.50 -0.74 9.06
C GLU A 18 -10.57 -0.16 7.97
N VAL A 19 -11.10 0.77 7.17
CA VAL A 19 -10.33 1.47 6.14
C VAL A 19 -9.49 2.54 6.84
N VAL A 20 -8.18 2.34 6.87
CA VAL A 20 -7.26 3.37 7.35
C VAL A 20 -6.98 4.33 6.18
N LEU A 21 -7.68 5.47 6.19
CA LEU A 21 -7.32 6.62 5.36
C LEU A 21 -6.20 7.36 6.10
N VAL A 22 -4.95 7.15 5.65
CA VAL A 22 -3.82 7.90 6.20
C VAL A 22 -3.68 9.21 5.43
N ASP A 23 -4.29 10.26 5.96
CA ASP A 23 -4.03 11.66 5.60
C ASP A 23 -2.90 12.22 6.48
N ASP A 24 -1.75 11.56 6.46
CA ASP A 24 -0.58 12.07 7.17
C ASP A 24 0.54 12.38 6.19
N ASN A 25 0.89 13.67 6.13
CA ASN A 25 1.96 14.19 5.27
C ASN A 25 3.29 13.48 5.50
N ASP A 26 3.47 12.83 6.65
CA ASP A 26 4.69 12.15 7.00
C ASP A 26 4.91 10.85 6.21
N VAL A 27 3.85 10.13 5.84
CA VAL A 27 3.97 8.97 4.92
C VAL A 27 4.40 9.44 3.53
N ILE A 28 3.79 10.52 3.02
CA ILE A 28 4.13 11.08 1.72
C ILE A 28 5.60 11.53 1.70
N LYS A 29 6.05 12.27 2.72
CA LYS A 29 7.46 12.69 2.83
C LYS A 29 8.40 11.50 2.90
N TRP A 30 8.04 10.46 3.65
CA TRP A 30 8.84 9.25 3.73
C TRP A 30 8.96 8.57 2.36
N VAL A 31 7.84 8.44 1.62
CA VAL A 31 7.83 7.86 0.27
C VAL A 31 8.71 8.66 -0.68
N LEU A 32 8.59 9.98 -0.69
CA LEU A 32 9.40 10.83 -1.55
C LEU A 32 10.90 10.72 -1.25
N ARG A 33 11.28 10.63 0.03
CA ARG A 33 12.68 10.39 0.43
C ARG A 33 13.16 9.00 -0.01
N ALA A 34 12.36 7.96 0.22
CA ALA A 34 12.71 6.61 -0.21
C ALA A 34 12.92 6.56 -1.73
N MET A 35 12.05 7.19 -2.52
CA MET A 35 12.20 7.26 -3.99
C MET A 35 13.48 7.96 -4.42
N GLN A 36 13.86 9.04 -3.73
CA GLN A 36 15.13 9.73 -3.98
C GLN A 36 16.33 8.83 -3.70
N ASP A 37 16.31 8.07 -2.59
CA ASP A 37 17.43 7.24 -2.15
C ASP A 37 17.60 5.96 -2.99
N THR A 38 16.51 5.42 -3.55
CA THR A 38 16.51 4.12 -4.25
C THR A 38 16.39 4.25 -5.77
N SER A 39 16.32 5.48 -6.30
CA SER A 39 16.07 5.76 -7.73
C SER A 39 14.80 5.08 -8.27
N TRP A 40 13.77 4.98 -7.44
CA TRP A 40 12.49 4.41 -7.86
C TRP A 40 11.69 5.43 -8.70
N GLY A 41 11.12 4.97 -9.82
CA GLY A 41 10.36 5.81 -10.75
C GLY A 41 9.02 6.28 -10.20
N LEU A 42 8.44 7.32 -10.80
CA LEU A 42 7.13 7.86 -10.40
C LEU A 42 5.97 6.86 -10.55
N ASP A 43 6.12 5.88 -11.43
CA ASP A 43 5.17 4.81 -11.69
C ASP A 43 4.87 3.94 -10.46
N CYS A 44 5.80 3.87 -9.50
CA CYS A 44 5.60 3.10 -8.27
C CYS A 44 5.10 3.92 -7.07
N PHE A 45 4.81 5.22 -7.24
CA PHE A 45 4.43 6.08 -6.13
C PHE A 45 3.27 5.51 -5.29
N ASN A 46 2.20 5.01 -5.94
CA ASN A 46 1.04 4.46 -5.23
C ASN A 46 1.39 3.20 -4.43
N ASP A 47 2.20 2.30 -4.98
CA ASP A 47 2.67 1.11 -4.26
C ASP A 47 3.48 1.52 -3.04
N LEU A 48 4.30 2.56 -3.19
CA LEU A 48 5.12 3.08 -2.10
C LEU A 48 4.29 3.77 -1.03
N ILE A 49 3.15 4.40 -1.37
CA ILE A 49 2.20 4.91 -0.37
C ILE A 49 1.62 3.77 0.47
N VAL A 50 1.25 2.65 -0.15
CA VAL A 50 0.79 1.45 0.58
C VAL A 50 1.89 0.91 1.47
N LEU A 51 3.12 0.80 0.95
CA LEU A 51 4.28 0.35 1.70
C LEU A 51 4.64 1.28 2.88
N GLY A 52 4.70 2.59 2.63
CA GLY A 52 5.02 3.61 3.62
C GLY A 52 3.97 3.68 4.72
N THR A 53 2.70 3.47 4.38
CA THR A 53 1.61 3.32 5.35
C THR A 53 1.84 2.10 6.25
N ALA A 54 2.13 0.93 5.68
CA ALA A 54 2.41 -0.27 6.45
C ALA A 54 3.63 -0.10 7.36
N TYR A 55 4.69 0.53 6.85
CA TYR A 55 5.89 0.87 7.61
C TYR A 55 5.57 1.79 8.79
N SER A 56 4.90 2.92 8.54
CA SER A 56 4.57 3.92 9.56
C SER A 56 3.66 3.36 10.66
N LEU A 57 2.71 2.49 10.31
CA LEU A 57 1.80 1.86 11.27
C LEU A 57 2.39 0.62 11.94
N SER A 58 3.63 0.24 11.61
CA SER A 58 4.27 -1.01 12.05
C SER A 58 3.38 -2.25 11.81
N LYS A 59 2.67 -2.26 10.68
CA LYS A 59 1.78 -3.36 10.28
C LYS A 59 2.44 -4.21 9.20
N PRO A 60 2.16 -5.52 9.17
CA PRO A 60 2.61 -6.34 8.07
C PRO A 60 1.85 -5.99 6.78
N LEU A 61 2.52 -6.11 5.64
CA LEU A 61 1.93 -5.89 4.33
C LEU A 61 1.35 -7.18 3.78
N PHE A 62 0.11 -7.10 3.32
CA PHE A 62 -0.54 -8.14 2.52
C PHE A 62 -0.73 -7.61 1.10
N THR A 63 -0.15 -8.29 0.11
CA THR A 63 -0.31 -7.94 -1.30
C THR A 63 -0.04 -9.16 -2.18
N PHE A 64 -0.69 -9.21 -3.33
CA PHE A 64 -0.40 -10.18 -4.39
C PHE A 64 0.66 -9.66 -5.39
N ASP A 65 1.08 -8.40 -5.26
CA ASP A 65 2.12 -7.82 -6.12
C ASP A 65 3.52 -8.26 -5.64
N GLU A 66 4.19 -9.08 -6.45
CA GLU A 66 5.51 -9.63 -6.15
C GLU A 66 6.62 -8.58 -6.09
N GLU A 67 6.54 -7.51 -6.87
CA GLU A 67 7.54 -6.44 -6.84
C GLU A 67 7.39 -5.62 -5.56
N LEU A 68 6.16 -5.36 -5.14
CA LEU A 68 5.87 -4.71 -3.86
C LEU A 68 6.30 -5.57 -2.66
N LYS A 69 6.16 -6.90 -2.71
CA LYS A 69 6.71 -7.81 -1.69
C LYS A 69 8.23 -7.67 -1.57
N LYS A 70 8.96 -7.59 -2.69
CA LYS A 70 10.42 -7.40 -2.67
C LYS A 70 10.79 -6.05 -2.06
N ARG A 71 10.10 -4.98 -2.44
CA ARG A 71 10.32 -3.63 -1.88
C ARG A 71 10.06 -3.62 -0.37
N ALA A 72 8.97 -4.26 0.08
CA ALA A 72 8.65 -4.39 1.51
C ALA A 72 9.77 -5.08 2.31
N LYS A 73 10.29 -6.20 1.80
CA LYS A 73 11.41 -6.92 2.41
C LYS A 73 12.68 -6.05 2.49
N ARG A 74 12.97 -5.21 1.48
CA ARG A 74 14.12 -4.29 1.48
C ARG A 74 14.04 -3.22 2.56
N VAL A 75 12.84 -2.71 2.87
CA VAL A 75 12.65 -1.65 3.88
C VAL A 75 12.26 -2.20 5.26
N GLY A 76 12.34 -3.52 5.45
CA GLY A 76 12.08 -4.17 6.75
C GLY A 76 10.60 -4.33 7.12
N VAL A 77 9.67 -4.16 6.17
CA VAL A 77 8.24 -4.43 6.40
C VAL A 77 7.99 -5.93 6.26
N ARG A 78 7.38 -6.53 7.29
CA ARG A 78 6.97 -7.94 7.27
C ARG A 78 5.90 -8.16 6.19
N VAL A 79 6.10 -9.15 5.32
CA VAL A 79 5.10 -9.58 4.33
C VAL A 79 4.33 -10.78 4.86
N LEU A 80 3.00 -10.76 4.72
CA LEU A 80 2.16 -11.95 4.95
C LEU A 80 2.11 -12.78 3.66
N GLU A 81 2.48 -14.05 3.75
CA GLU A 81 2.37 -15.01 2.65
C GLU A 81 0.99 -15.71 2.73
N VAL A 82 0.43 -16.08 1.58
CA VAL A 82 -0.81 -16.87 1.44
C VAL A 82 -0.45 -18.27 1.00
#